data_AF-A0A392Q4V8-F1
#
_entry.id   AF-A0A392Q4V8-F1
#
_cell.length_a   1.000
_cell.length_b   1.000
_cell.length_c   1.000
_cell.angle_alpha   90.00
_cell.angle_beta   90.00
_cell.angle_gamma   90.00
#
_symmetry.space_group_name_H-M   'P 1'
#
loop_
_entity.id
_entity.type
_entity.pdbx_description
1 polymer ?
#
loop_
_entity_poly.entity_id
_entity_poly.type
_entity_poly.pdbx_seq_one_letter_code
_entity_poly.pdbx_strand_id
1 'polypeptide(L)'
;MVASLIAAGAFAGAVTDPTSQDPNGKTAATIATSNGHKGLAGYLAEADLTSHLSSLTLEKCEVPKDSSELEAELTVSSVSKKNLEASDDEVSLKNTLGAVRNASQAAARIQAAFRAHSFKKRIEREAASATCLNGYVNGVGSIGGYARSLRDCNSAALSIQKKYRGWKGRK
;
A
#
# COMPACT_ATOMS: atom_id res chain seq x y z
N MET A 1 19.97 -17.04 -29.80
CA MET A 1 20.63 -15.72 -29.95
C MET A 1 19.94 -14.60 -29.17
N VAL A 2 18.61 -14.41 -29.25
CA VAL A 2 17.93 -13.30 -28.56
C VAL A 2 18.21 -13.24 -27.04
N ALA A 3 18.02 -14.35 -26.33
CA ALA A 3 18.30 -14.41 -24.88
C ALA A 3 19.78 -14.12 -24.55
N SER A 4 20.72 -14.59 -25.38
CA SER A 4 22.16 -14.35 -25.21
C SER A 4 22.51 -12.87 -25.40
N LEU A 5 21.83 -12.17 -26.32
CA LEU A 5 22.03 -10.73 -26.54
C LEU A 5 21.48 -9.91 -25.36
N ILE A 6 20.31 -10.26 -24.84
CA ILE A 6 19.77 -9.61 -23.63
C ILE A 6 20.68 -9.85 -22.42
N ALA A 7 21.19 -11.08 -22.26
CA ALA A 7 22.17 -11.38 -21.21
C ALA A 7 23.50 -10.60 -21.36
N ALA A 8 23.88 -10.26 -22.59
CA ALA A 8 25.03 -9.39 -22.88
C ALA A 8 24.73 -7.89 -22.70
N GLY A 9 23.52 -7.53 -22.24
CA GLY A 9 23.12 -6.14 -21.96
C GLY A 9 22.43 -5.42 -23.11
N ALA A 10 21.95 -6.14 -24.14
CA ALA A 10 21.15 -5.51 -25.18
C ALA A 10 19.80 -5.00 -24.62
N PHE A 11 19.45 -3.76 -24.94
CA PHE A 11 18.19 -3.15 -24.51
C PHE A 11 17.02 -3.69 -25.34
N ALA A 12 16.09 -4.40 -24.69
CA ALA A 12 14.96 -5.05 -25.35
C ALA A 12 13.91 -4.05 -25.90
N GLY A 13 13.82 -2.86 -25.29
CA GLY A 13 12.95 -1.76 -25.73
C GLY A 13 13.50 -0.93 -26.89
N ALA A 14 14.68 -1.28 -27.44
CA ALA A 14 15.25 -0.55 -28.56
C ALA A 14 14.32 -0.61 -29.78
N VAL A 15 14.18 0.52 -30.45
CA VAL A 15 13.30 0.71 -31.59
C VAL A 15 14.14 0.92 -32.85
N THR A 16 13.72 0.36 -33.98
CA THR A 16 14.39 0.56 -35.27
C THR A 16 14.28 2.01 -35.75
N ASP A 17 15.14 2.38 -36.70
CA ASP A 17 15.05 3.69 -37.35
C ASP A 17 13.65 3.94 -37.94
N PRO A 18 13.10 5.16 -37.78
CA PRO A 18 11.85 5.55 -38.38
C PRO A 18 11.85 5.36 -39.91
N THR A 19 10.77 4.79 -40.43
CA THR A 19 10.56 4.66 -41.88
C THR A 19 9.23 5.30 -42.28
N SER A 20 9.00 5.52 -43.58
CA SER A 20 7.71 6.04 -44.06
C SER A 20 6.52 5.15 -43.71
N GLN A 21 6.74 3.87 -43.42
CA GLN A 21 5.69 2.93 -43.00
C GLN A 21 5.52 2.91 -41.47
N ASP A 22 6.61 3.13 -40.73
CA ASP A 22 6.63 3.12 -39.27
C ASP A 22 7.34 4.40 -38.76
N PRO A 23 6.62 5.53 -38.64
CA PRO A 23 7.22 6.82 -38.29
C PRO A 23 7.77 6.86 -36.85
N ASN A 24 7.31 5.97 -35.99
CA ASN A 24 7.80 5.81 -34.63
C ASN A 24 8.82 4.67 -34.50
N GLY A 25 9.17 4.00 -35.60
CA GLY A 25 9.96 2.78 -35.61
C GLY A 25 9.24 1.57 -34.99
N LYS A 26 9.91 0.42 -34.96
CA LYS A 26 9.37 -0.85 -34.42
C LYS A 26 10.29 -1.43 -33.36
N THR A 27 9.70 -1.82 -32.23
CA THR A 27 10.40 -2.57 -31.18
C THR A 27 10.64 -4.02 -31.62
N ALA A 28 11.70 -4.66 -31.11
CA ALA A 28 12.00 -6.07 -31.39
C ALA A 28 10.79 -7.01 -31.15
N ALA A 29 9.97 -6.75 -30.12
CA ALA A 29 8.75 -7.51 -29.86
C ALA A 29 7.69 -7.39 -30.98
N THR A 30 7.52 -6.18 -31.54
CA THR A 30 6.59 -5.94 -32.65
C THR A 30 7.05 -6.62 -33.94
N ILE A 31 8.36 -6.59 -34.22
CA ILE A 31 8.97 -7.29 -35.37
C ILE A 31 8.80 -8.80 -35.22
N ALA A 32 9.03 -9.35 -34.02
CA ALA A 32 8.81 -10.77 -33.75
C ALA A 32 7.34 -11.16 -33.94
N THR A 33 6.40 -10.30 -33.53
CA THR A 33 4.96 -10.52 -33.71
C THR A 33 4.57 -10.52 -35.18
N SER A 34 5.05 -9.55 -35.97
CA SER A 34 4.79 -9.47 -37.41
C SER A 34 5.32 -10.70 -38.17
N ASN A 35 6.39 -11.32 -37.67
CA ASN A 35 6.94 -12.57 -38.23
C ASN A 35 6.30 -13.84 -37.64
N GLY A 36 5.26 -13.73 -36.80
CA GLY A 36 4.54 -14.87 -36.23
C GLY A 36 5.18 -15.52 -34.99
N HIS A 37 6.27 -14.96 -34.47
CA HIS A 37 6.98 -15.48 -33.29
C HIS A 37 6.40 -14.94 -31.97
N LYS A 38 5.16 -15.31 -31.65
CA LYS A 38 4.41 -14.79 -30.50
C LYS A 38 5.11 -15.01 -29.14
N GLY A 39 5.74 -16.16 -28.93
CA GLY A 39 6.47 -16.46 -27.69
C GLY A 39 7.71 -15.59 -27.50
N LEU A 40 8.48 -15.38 -28.58
CA LEU A 40 9.63 -14.47 -28.58
C LEU A 40 9.20 -13.02 -28.38
N ALA A 41 8.09 -12.61 -28.99
CA ALA A 41 7.52 -11.29 -28.78
C ALA A 41 7.12 -11.07 -27.32
N GLY A 42 6.47 -12.05 -26.69
CA GLY A 42 6.12 -12.01 -25.28
C GLY A 42 7.34 -11.88 -24.38
N TYR A 43 8.36 -12.72 -24.61
CA TYR A 43 9.63 -12.66 -23.87
C TYR A 43 10.33 -11.30 -24.01
N LEU A 44 10.37 -10.74 -25.22
CA LEU A 44 10.97 -9.42 -25.48
C LEU A 44 10.20 -8.28 -24.80
N ALA A 45 8.86 -8.35 -24.82
CA ALA A 45 8.01 -7.36 -24.15
C ALA A 45 8.16 -7.43 -22.62
N GLU A 46 8.26 -8.62 -22.05
CA GLU A 46 8.52 -8.81 -20.61
C GLU A 46 9.91 -8.29 -20.21
N ALA A 47 10.94 -8.59 -21.02
CA ALA A 47 12.30 -8.10 -20.77
C ALA A 47 12.37 -6.57 -20.81
N ASP A 48 11.68 -5.93 -21.77
CA ASP A 48 11.57 -4.48 -21.85
C ASP A 48 10.85 -3.89 -20.62
N LEU A 49 9.68 -4.41 -20.26
CA LEU A 49 8.94 -3.98 -19.07
C LEU A 49 9.76 -4.10 -17.79
N THR A 50 10.47 -5.22 -17.61
CA THR A 50 11.30 -5.45 -16.42
C THR A 50 12.47 -4.45 -16.37
N SER A 51 13.10 -4.18 -17.52
CA SER A 51 14.16 -3.18 -17.63
C SER A 51 13.64 -1.75 -17.39
N HIS A 52 12.43 -1.46 -17.84
CA HIS A 52 11.84 -0.13 -17.68
C HIS A 52 11.43 0.12 -16.22
N LEU A 53 10.89 -0.91 -15.55
CA LEU A 53 10.56 -0.86 -14.13
C LEU A 53 11.81 -0.71 -13.27
N SER A 54 12.89 -1.42 -13.57
CA SER A 54 14.14 -1.30 -12.79
C SER A 54 14.74 0.12 -12.88
N SER A 55 14.64 0.76 -14.06
CA SER A 55 15.01 2.16 -14.24
C SER A 55 14.14 3.11 -13.41
N LEU A 56 12.82 2.93 -13.41
CA LEU A 56 11.88 3.76 -12.64
C LEU A 56 12.00 3.58 -11.13
N THR A 57 12.38 2.39 -10.65
CA THR A 57 12.54 2.12 -9.22
C THR A 57 13.74 2.81 -8.59
N LEU A 58 14.68 3.35 -9.38
CA LEU A 58 15.82 4.11 -8.86
C LEU A 58 15.52 5.59 -8.60
N GLU A 59 14.39 6.12 -9.09
CA GLU A 59 13.91 7.46 -8.74
C GLU A 59 12.97 7.47 -7.51
N LYS A 60 12.74 6.31 -6.88
CA LYS A 60 11.94 6.24 -5.67
C LYS A 60 12.79 6.53 -4.44
N CYS A 61 13.06 7.82 -4.26
CA CYS A 61 13.41 8.48 -3.01
C CYS A 61 14.69 7.98 -2.32
N GLU A 62 15.53 8.94 -1.94
CA GLU A 62 16.30 8.86 -0.69
C GLU A 62 15.31 8.69 0.48
N VAL A 63 14.74 7.49 0.64
CA VAL A 63 14.02 7.11 1.86
C VAL A 63 15.10 6.65 2.83
N PRO A 64 15.20 7.25 4.02
CA PRO A 64 16.15 6.81 5.03
C PRO A 64 15.86 5.35 5.35
N LYS A 65 16.83 4.48 5.04
CA LYS A 65 17.32 3.28 5.74
C LYS A 65 16.39 2.43 6.64
N ASP A 66 15.07 2.47 6.44
CA ASP A 66 14.07 1.75 7.24
C ASP A 66 13.29 0.72 6.40
N SER A 67 13.75 0.42 5.18
CA SER A 67 13.26 -0.69 4.36
C SER A 67 13.99 -1.99 4.70
N SER A 68 13.96 -2.39 5.97
CA SER A 68 14.47 -3.69 6.42
C SER A 68 13.53 -4.86 6.07
N GLU A 69 12.34 -4.60 5.52
CA GLU A 69 11.30 -5.62 5.36
C GLU A 69 11.33 -6.32 3.99
N LEU A 70 11.92 -5.71 2.95
CA LEU A 70 11.97 -6.29 1.59
C LEU A 70 13.31 -6.97 1.22
N GLU A 71 14.43 -6.54 1.81
CA GLU A 71 15.75 -7.12 1.55
C GLU A 71 15.98 -8.46 2.28
N ALA A 72 15.20 -8.75 3.32
CA ALA A 72 15.32 -9.98 4.09
C ALA A 72 14.76 -11.21 3.35
N GLU A 73 13.80 -11.05 2.44
CA GLU A 73 13.22 -12.19 1.72
C GLU A 73 14.10 -12.64 0.53
N LEU A 74 14.78 -11.70 -0.14
CA LEU A 74 15.66 -12.02 -1.27
C LEU A 74 16.99 -12.67 -0.85
N THR A 75 17.56 -12.27 0.28
CA THR A 75 18.87 -12.78 0.75
C THR A 75 18.81 -14.16 1.42
N VAL A 76 17.67 -14.59 1.96
CA VAL A 76 17.53 -15.90 2.61
C VAL A 76 17.42 -17.05 1.59
N SER A 77 16.92 -16.76 0.38
CA SER A 77 16.84 -17.77 -0.70
C SER A 77 18.21 -18.22 -1.23
N SER A 78 19.23 -17.34 -1.15
CA SER A 78 20.58 -17.60 -1.66
C SER A 78 21.45 -18.44 -0.71
N VAL A 79 21.12 -18.52 0.58
CA VAL A 79 21.97 -19.20 1.59
C VAL A 79 21.51 -20.65 1.85
N SER A 80 20.32 -21.04 1.39
CA SER A 80 19.72 -22.35 1.70
C SER A 80 20.26 -23.55 0.89
N LYS A 81 21.29 -23.36 0.05
CA LYS A 81 21.89 -24.47 -0.74
C LYS A 81 23.04 -25.19 -0.04
N LYS A 82 23.39 -24.81 1.19
CA LYS A 82 24.49 -25.41 1.94
C LYS A 82 24.12 -25.65 3.40
N ASN A 83 23.38 -26.72 3.66
CA ASN A 83 23.53 -27.51 4.88
C ASN A 83 22.83 -28.87 4.66
N LEU A 84 23.63 -29.81 4.17
CA LEU A 84 23.41 -31.23 4.43
C LEU A 84 23.66 -31.42 5.94
N GLU A 85 22.66 -31.97 6.63
CA GLU A 85 22.62 -32.30 8.07
C GLU A 85 22.52 -31.11 9.04
N ALA A 86 21.38 -30.42 9.04
CA ALA A 86 20.96 -29.61 10.18
C ALA A 86 20.31 -30.54 11.24
N SER A 87 20.73 -30.45 12.50
CA SER A 87 20.09 -31.20 13.58
C SER A 87 18.64 -30.75 13.79
N ASP A 88 17.78 -31.64 14.30
CA ASP A 88 16.36 -31.33 14.55
C ASP A 88 16.15 -30.05 15.39
N ASP A 89 17.11 -29.74 16.29
CA ASP A 89 17.09 -28.54 17.11
C ASP A 89 17.29 -27.25 16.29
N GLU A 90 18.12 -27.26 15.24
CA GLU A 90 18.34 -26.09 14.37
C GLU A 90 17.10 -25.82 13.50
N VAL A 91 16.44 -26.88 13.03
CA VAL A 91 15.19 -26.79 12.27
C VAL A 91 14.05 -26.28 13.15
N SER A 92 13.93 -26.80 14.38
CA SER A 92 12.96 -26.33 15.39
C SER A 92 13.14 -24.85 15.72
N LEU A 93 14.39 -24.40 15.91
CA LEU A 93 14.71 -22.99 16.17
C LEU A 93 14.29 -22.10 14.99
N LYS A 94 14.64 -22.48 13.75
CA LYS A 94 14.27 -21.72 12.53
C LYS A 94 12.76 -21.62 12.38
N ASN A 95 12.03 -22.72 12.60
CA ASN A 95 10.58 -22.75 12.54
C ASN A 95 9.93 -21.86 13.60
N THR A 96 10.44 -21.89 14.83
CA THR A 96 9.94 -21.05 15.93
C THR A 96 10.15 -19.57 15.62
N LEU A 97 11.34 -19.18 15.13
CA LEU A 97 11.63 -17.81 14.72
C LEU A 97 10.75 -17.36 13.54
N GLY A 98 10.49 -18.23 12.58
CA GLY A 98 9.56 -17.98 11.47
C GLY A 98 8.13 -17.74 11.98
N ALA A 99 7.67 -18.58 12.91
CA ALA A 99 6.34 -18.44 13.53
C ALA A 99 6.20 -17.12 14.30
N VAL A 100 7.23 -16.71 15.06
CA VAL A 100 7.23 -15.42 15.78
C VAL A 100 7.17 -14.23 14.82
N ARG A 101 7.96 -14.25 13.74
CA ARG A 101 7.91 -13.18 12.71
C ARG A 101 6.52 -13.10 12.08
N ASN A 102 5.96 -14.23 11.65
CA ASN A 102 4.63 -14.27 11.07
C ASN A 102 3.56 -13.75 12.05
N ALA A 103 3.60 -14.20 13.32
CA ALA A 103 2.68 -13.73 14.35
C ALA A 103 2.79 -12.21 14.57
N SER A 104 4.01 -11.67 14.60
CA SER A 104 4.25 -10.22 14.76
C SER A 104 3.68 -9.40 13.59
N GLN A 105 3.91 -9.84 12.35
CA GLN A 105 3.37 -9.19 11.16
C GLN A 105 1.84 -9.30 11.10
N ALA A 106 1.28 -10.47 11.44
CA ALA A 106 -0.16 -10.66 11.52
C ALA A 106 -0.80 -9.72 12.56
N ALA A 107 -0.20 -9.59 13.74
CA ALA A 107 -0.66 -8.66 14.77
C ALA A 107 -0.62 -7.21 14.28
N ALA A 108 0.45 -6.79 13.59
CA ALA A 108 0.55 -5.45 13.02
C ALA A 108 -0.57 -5.17 11.99
N ARG A 109 -0.84 -6.12 11.08
CA ARG A 109 -1.92 -6.02 10.08
C ARG A 109 -3.30 -5.92 10.75
N ILE A 110 -3.56 -6.76 11.75
CA ILE A 110 -4.81 -6.72 12.53
C ILE A 110 -4.98 -5.35 13.19
N GLN A 111 -3.95 -4.86 13.88
CA GLN A 111 -4.01 -3.56 14.55
C GLN A 111 -4.22 -2.40 13.56
N ALA A 112 -3.55 -2.42 12.41
CA ALA A 112 -3.73 -1.41 11.37
C ALA A 112 -5.18 -1.40 10.85
N ALA A 113 -5.75 -2.57 10.58
CA ALA A 113 -7.15 -2.70 10.15
C ALA A 113 -8.14 -2.17 11.20
N PHE A 114 -7.93 -2.50 12.49
CA PHE A 114 -8.75 -1.98 13.58
C PHE A 114 -8.65 -0.46 13.72
N ARG A 115 -7.45 0.12 13.59
CA ARG A 115 -7.24 1.57 13.62
C ARG A 115 -8.00 2.26 12.49
N ALA A 116 -7.86 1.75 11.26
CA ALA A 116 -8.55 2.29 10.09
C ALA A 116 -10.08 2.20 10.24
N HIS A 117 -10.60 1.04 10.66
CA HIS A 117 -12.03 0.83 10.89
C HIS A 117 -12.59 1.72 12.00
N SER A 118 -11.89 1.83 13.14
CA SER A 118 -12.30 2.69 14.25
C SER A 118 -12.35 4.16 13.85
N PHE A 119 -11.36 4.60 13.07
CA PHE A 119 -11.31 5.95 12.53
C PHE A 119 -12.49 6.23 11.59
N LYS A 120 -12.76 5.33 10.62
CA LYS A 120 -13.92 5.42 9.73
C LYS A 120 -15.24 5.50 10.52
N LYS A 121 -15.42 4.62 11.51
CA LYS A 121 -16.63 4.61 12.36
C LYS A 121 -16.80 5.90 13.17
N ARG A 122 -15.71 6.57 13.55
CA ARG A 122 -15.79 7.90 14.20
C ARG A 122 -16.26 8.96 13.21
N ILE A 123 -15.72 8.98 11.99
CA ILE A 123 -16.14 9.90 10.94
C ILE A 123 -17.63 9.71 10.62
N GLU A 124 -18.09 8.47 10.47
CA GLU A 124 -19.51 8.18 10.20
C GLU A 124 -20.43 8.68 11.33
N ARG A 125 -20.02 8.51 12.60
CA ARG A 125 -20.77 9.05 13.74
C ARG A 125 -20.81 10.57 13.74
N GLU A 126 -19.70 11.22 13.41
CA GLU A 126 -19.63 12.69 13.29
C GLU A 126 -20.50 13.20 12.12
N ALA A 127 -20.48 12.53 10.97
CA ALA A 127 -21.33 12.85 9.83
C ALA A 127 -22.83 12.67 10.13
N ALA A 128 -23.21 11.56 10.79
CA ALA A 128 -24.59 11.34 11.22
C ALA A 128 -25.08 12.41 12.20
N SER A 129 -24.20 12.89 13.09
CA SER A 129 -24.51 14.01 13.99
C SER A 129 -24.58 15.38 13.29
N ALA A 130 -23.99 15.52 12.10
CA ALA A 130 -24.12 16.72 11.28
C ALA A 130 -25.42 16.71 10.45
N THR A 131 -25.87 15.55 9.97
CA THR A 131 -27.11 15.42 9.19
C THR A 131 -28.37 15.69 10.02
N CYS A 132 -28.38 15.34 11.31
CA CYS A 132 -29.49 15.70 12.19
C CYS A 132 -29.59 17.21 12.45
N LEU A 133 -28.54 17.99 12.16
CA LEU A 133 -28.57 19.45 12.21
C LEU A 133 -29.25 20.06 10.97
N ASN A 134 -29.04 19.48 9.78
CA ASN A 134 -29.59 20.04 8.53
C ASN A 134 -31.11 19.82 8.40
N GLY A 135 -31.66 18.80 9.06
CA GLY A 135 -33.11 18.53 9.08
C GLY A 135 -33.93 19.52 9.92
N TYR A 136 -33.31 20.25 10.84
CA TYR A 136 -33.99 21.23 11.70
C TYR A 136 -33.91 22.68 11.20
N VAL A 137 -33.07 22.97 10.19
CA VAL A 137 -32.84 24.35 9.69
C VAL A 137 -33.86 24.78 8.62
N ASN A 138 -34.61 23.86 8.02
CA ASN A 138 -35.66 24.22 7.04
C ASN A 138 -36.98 24.70 7.67
N GLY A 139 -37.06 24.83 9.00
CA GLY A 139 -38.32 25.06 9.72
C GLY A 139 -38.56 26.46 10.30
N VAL A 140 -37.56 27.34 10.39
CA VAL A 140 -37.76 28.65 11.03
C VAL A 140 -36.93 29.71 10.33
N GLY A 141 -37.63 30.66 9.72
CA GLY A 141 -37.03 31.80 9.07
C GLY A 141 -36.36 32.78 10.05
N SER A 142 -35.53 33.61 9.43
CA SER A 142 -35.14 34.95 9.89
C SER A 142 -34.06 35.09 10.98
N ILE A 143 -33.13 35.97 10.59
CA ILE A 143 -32.27 36.86 11.37
C ILE A 143 -30.90 36.28 11.77
N GLY A 144 -29.89 36.95 11.22
CA GLY A 144 -28.49 36.66 11.39
C GLY A 144 -27.98 36.84 12.81
N GLY A 145 -26.87 36.17 13.06
CA GLY A 145 -26.14 36.23 14.31
C GLY A 145 -25.62 34.85 14.66
N TYR A 146 -24.30 34.68 14.56
CA TYR A 146 -23.50 33.66 15.25
C TYR A 146 -24.01 32.22 15.14
N ALA A 147 -23.54 31.51 14.11
CA ALA A 147 -23.40 30.05 14.16
C ALA A 147 -22.37 29.66 15.25
N ARG A 148 -22.75 29.81 16.53
CA ARG A 148 -21.98 29.26 17.64
C ARG A 148 -22.09 27.75 17.54
N SER A 149 -20.93 27.14 17.26
CA SER A 149 -20.68 25.70 17.22
C SER A 149 -21.62 24.92 18.13
N LEU A 150 -22.36 23.96 17.56
CA LEU A 150 -23.26 23.09 18.32
C LEU A 150 -22.55 22.28 19.43
N ARG A 151 -21.21 22.26 19.48
CA ARG A 151 -20.44 21.78 20.65
C ARG A 151 -20.81 22.54 21.93
N ASP A 152 -21.22 23.80 21.80
CA ASP A 152 -21.67 24.63 22.93
C ASP A 152 -23.13 24.39 23.30
N CYS A 153 -23.96 23.82 22.41
CA CYS A 153 -25.39 23.60 22.70
C CYS A 153 -25.58 22.53 23.79
N ASN A 154 -24.66 21.57 23.89
CA ASN A 154 -24.71 20.49 24.88
C ASN A 154 -23.66 20.63 26.00
N SER A 155 -22.77 21.64 25.94
CA SER A 155 -21.73 21.84 26.96
C SER A 155 -22.34 22.18 28.33
N ALA A 156 -23.41 22.98 28.34
CA ALA A 156 -24.18 23.28 29.54
C ALA A 156 -24.90 22.05 30.10
N ALA A 157 -25.53 21.23 29.26
CA ALA A 157 -26.19 20.00 29.70
C ALA A 157 -25.19 19.00 30.32
N LEU A 158 -24.01 18.85 29.69
CA LEU A 158 -22.96 17.97 30.20
C LEU A 158 -22.35 18.49 31.52
N SER A 159 -22.19 19.80 31.69
CA SER A 159 -21.67 20.37 32.94
C SER A 159 -22.66 20.16 34.09
N ILE A 160 -23.96 20.34 33.85
CA ILE A 160 -25.04 20.06 34.82
C ILE A 160 -25.07 18.57 35.20
N GLN A 161 -25.02 17.66 34.21
CA GLN A 161 -25.00 16.21 34.46
C GLN A 161 -23.78 15.78 35.28
N LYS A 162 -22.60 16.33 34.98
CA LYS A 162 -21.36 16.05 35.73
C LYS A 162 -21.48 16.53 37.18
N LYS A 163 -21.99 17.74 37.41
CA LYS A 163 -22.23 18.27 38.76
C LYS A 163 -23.24 17.42 39.53
N TYR A 164 -24.36 17.05 38.91
CA TYR A 164 -25.38 16.20 39.53
C TYR A 164 -24.85 14.80 39.88
N ARG A 165 -24.10 14.15 38.97
CA ARG A 165 -23.46 12.85 39.24
C ARG A 165 -22.48 12.94 40.42
N GLY A 166 -21.67 14.00 40.47
CA GLY A 166 -20.74 14.22 41.58
C GLY A 166 -21.44 14.52 42.91
N TRP A 167 -22.56 15.24 42.91
CA TRP A 167 -23.37 15.48 44.10
C TRP A 167 -24.10 14.21 44.56
N LYS A 168 -24.68 13.43 43.64
CA LYS A 168 -25.38 12.18 43.93
C LYS A 168 -24.47 11.11 44.55
N GLY A 169 -23.18 11.12 44.19
CA GLY A 169 -22.16 10.23 44.76
C GLY A 169 -21.65 10.64 46.15
N ARG A 170 -22.05 11.81 46.66
CA ARG A 170 -21.78 12.23 48.05
C ARG A 170 -22.96 11.82 48.92
N LYS A 171 -23.05 10.52 49.19
CA LYS A 171 -23.63 10.00 50.43
C LYS A 171 -22.51 9.34 51.20
#